data_AF-A0A0C1K1L0-F1
#
_entry.id   AF-A0A0C1K1L0-F1
#
_cell.length_a   1.000
_cell.length_b   1.000
_cell.length_c   1.000
_cell.angle_alpha   90.00
_cell.angle_beta   90.00
_cell.angle_gamma   90.00
#
_symmetry.space_group_name_H-M   'P 1'
#
loop_
_entity.id
_entity.type
_entity.pdbx_description
1 polymer ?
#
loop_
_entity_poly.entity_id
_entity_poly.type
_entity_poly.pdbx_seq_one_letter_code
_entity_poly.pdbx_strand_id
1 'polypeptide(L)' 'MIHATHLYGEKNLNSALVTLQPLRGGCKVEVLESGKQGRVLKIRTPDHLIGFISQESIRFLRP' A
#
# COMPACT_ATOMS: atom_id res chain seq x y z
N MET A 1 11.74 15.79 5.81
CA MET A 1 10.97 15.62 4.55
C MET A 1 10.03 14.44 4.76
N ILE A 2 8.71 14.65 4.71
CA ILE A 2 7.74 13.56 4.93
C ILE A 2 7.53 12.88 3.58
N HIS A 3 8.00 11.64 3.43
CA HIS A 3 7.64 10.83 2.27
C HIS A 3 6.17 10.41 2.43
N ALA A 4 5.33 10.80 1.47
CA ALA A 4 3.95 10.35 1.37
C ALA A 4 3.86 9.34 0.22
N THR A 5 3.32 8.16 0.50
CA THR A 5 2.98 7.15 -0.51
C THR A 5 1.48 6.90 -0.46
N HIS A 6 0.91 6.26 -1.49
CA HIS A 6 -0.53 5.99 -1.53
C HIS A 6 -0.83 4.52 -1.26
N LEU A 7 -1.91 4.26 -0.53
CA LEU A 7 -2.57 2.96 -0.48
C LEU A 7 -3.55 2.90 -1.63
N TYR A 8 -3.51 1.81 -2.39
CA TYR A 8 -4.38 1.55 -3.51
C TYR A 8 -5.39 0.43 -3.21
N GLY A 9 -6.57 0.48 -3.79
CA GLY A 9 -7.55 -0.60 -3.78
C GLY A 9 -7.67 -1.21 -5.18
N GLU A 10 -8.19 -2.43 -5.26
CA GLU A 10 -8.57 -3.03 -6.54
C GLU A 10 -9.90 -2.46 -7.02
N LYS A 11 -9.94 -1.94 -8.25
CA LYS A 11 -11.19 -1.65 -8.96
C LYS A 11 -11.42 -2.73 -10.02
N ASN A 12 -12.26 -3.73 -9.72
CA ASN A 12 -12.78 -4.67 -10.73
C ASN A 12 -13.64 -3.88 -11.74
N LEU A 13 -13.25 -3.72 -13.01
CA LEU A 13 -13.35 -4.71 -14.09
C LEU A 13 -12.16 -4.62 -15.10
N ASN A 14 -11.14 -3.81 -14.83
CA ASN A 14 -10.00 -3.55 -15.75
C ASN A 14 -8.63 -3.44 -15.03
N SER A 15 -8.48 -4.02 -13.83
CA SER A 15 -7.24 -3.99 -13.02
C SER A 15 -6.61 -2.59 -12.82
N ALA A 16 -7.44 -1.55 -12.76
CA ALA A 16 -6.96 -0.21 -12.41
C ALA A 16 -6.89 -0.09 -10.88
N LEU A 17 -5.72 0.29 -10.36
CA LEU A 17 -5.55 0.63 -8.95
C LEU A 17 -6.22 1.98 -8.66
N VAL A 18 -7.04 2.06 -7.63
CA VAL A 18 -7.65 3.32 -7.16
C VAL A 18 -6.99 3.76 -5.86
N THR A 19 -6.62 5.04 -5.74
CA THR A 19 -6.08 5.58 -4.49
C THR A 19 -7.16 5.55 -3.41
N LEU A 20 -6.91 4.82 -2.31
CA LEU A 20 -7.79 4.77 -1.14
C LEU A 20 -7.45 5.87 -0.14
N GLN A 21 -6.19 5.95 0.27
CA GLN A 21 -5.72 6.95 1.23
C GLN A 21 -4.22 7.21 1.10
N PRO A 22 -3.74 8.41 1.46
CA PRO A 22 -2.32 8.66 1.63
C PRO A 22 -1.80 7.96 2.89
N LEU A 23 -0.62 7.36 2.79
CA LEU A 23 0.16 6.80 3.90
C LEU A 23 1.34 7.72 4.19
N ARG A 24 1.44 8.12 5.46
CA ARG A 24 2.56 8.92 5.96
C ARG A 24 3.78 8.03 6.20
N GLY A 25 4.97 8.55 5.96
CA GLY A 25 6.22 7.87 6.32
C GLY A 25 6.24 7.50 7.80
N GLY A 26 6.75 6.30 8.10
CA GLY A 26 6.74 5.72 9.46
C GLY A 26 5.41 5.11 9.91
N CYS A 27 4.39 5.05 9.04
CA CYS A 27 3.15 4.33 9.33
C CYS A 27 3.40 2.82 9.39
N LYS A 28 3.17 2.22 10.56
CA LYS A 28 3.31 0.77 10.76
C LYS A 28 2.18 0.04 10.03
N VAL A 29 2.53 -0.73 9.00
CA VAL A 29 1.59 -1.53 8.23
C VAL A 29 1.97 -3.01 8.32
N GLU A 30 0.98 -3.89 8.28
CA GLU A 30 1.16 -5.34 8.24
C GLU A 30 1.17 -5.80 6.78
N VAL A 31 2.17 -6.57 6.36
CA VAL A 31 2.21 -7.15 5.00
C VAL A 31 1.44 -8.47 5.02
N LEU A 32 0.33 -8.53 4.28
CA LEU A 32 -0.52 -9.71 4.20
C LEU A 32 -0.07 -10.67 3.10
N GLU A 33 0.28 -10.13 1.94
CA GLU A 33 0.68 -10.92 0.79
C GLU A 33 1.67 -10.14 -0.08
N SER A 34 2.70 -10.83 -0.58
CA SER A 34 3.52 -10.32 -1.68
C SER A 34 2.87 -10.74 -2.98
N GLY A 35 2.21 -9.80 -3.66
CA GLY A 35 1.56 -10.08 -4.93
C GLY A 35 2.57 -10.63 -5.94
N LYS A 36 2.30 -11.82 -6.50
CA LYS A 36 3.11 -12.40 -7.60
C LYS A 36 3.00 -11.61 -8.90
N GLN A 37 2.01 -10.71 -9.01
CA GLN A 37 1.78 -9.87 -10.18
C GLN A 37 2.17 -8.42 -9.86
N GLY A 38 3.27 -7.94 -10.46
CA GLY A 38 3.54 -6.53 -10.64
C GLY A 38 3.90 -5.72 -9.38
N ARG A 39 5.03 -6.02 -8.73
CA ARG A 39 5.76 -5.11 -7.80
C ARG A 39 4.91 -4.41 -6.71
N VAL A 40 3.75 -4.96 -6.34
CA VAL A 40 2.89 -4.43 -5.27
C VAL A 40 2.76 -5.43 -4.13
N LEU A 41 2.61 -4.90 -2.93
CA LEU A 41 2.39 -5.63 -1.69
C LEU A 41 0.97 -5.36 -1.21
N LYS A 42 0.26 -6.42 -0.83
CA LYS A 42 -0.99 -6.29 -0.11
C LYS A 42 -0.69 -6.04 1.36
N ILE A 43 -1.18 -4.93 1.88
CA ILE A 43 -0.94 -4.50 3.26
C ILE A 43 -2.25 -4.23 4.00
N ARG A 44 -2.18 -4.30 5.32
CA ARG A 44 -3.20 -3.79 6.24
C ARG A 44 -2.64 -2.62 7.04
N THR A 45 -3.37 -1.53 7.07
CA THR A 45 -3.03 -0.32 7.83
C THR A 45 -3.55 -0.40 9.28
N PRO A 46 -3.11 0.48 10.20
CA PRO A 46 -3.55 0.47 11.60
C PRO A 46 -5.05 0.66 11.81
N ASP A 47 -5.73 1.37 10.91
CA ASP A 47 -7.18 1.52 10.83
C ASP A 47 -7.90 0.30 10.22
N HIS A 48 -7.19 -0.83 10.09
CA HIS A 48 -7.67 -2.10 9.54
C HIS A 48 -8.07 -2.06 8.06
N LEU A 49 -7.74 -0.98 7.33
CA LEU A 49 -7.96 -0.91 5.89
C LEU A 49 -6.99 -1.83 5.15
N ILE A 50 -7.49 -2.57 4.17
CA ILE A 50 -6.68 -3.46 3.34
C ILE A 50 -6.55 -2.85 1.96
N GLY A 51 -5.32 -2.82 1.45
CA GLY A 51 -5.04 -2.35 0.10
C GLY A 51 -3.67 -2.79 -0.38
N PHE A 52 -3.21 -2.16 -1.45
CA PHE A 52 -1.98 -2.44 -2.15
C PHE A 52 -1.07 -1.22 -2.09
N ILE A 53 0.23 -1.48 -2.04
CA ILE A 53 1.26 -0.45 -2.11
C ILE A 53 2.38 -0.94 -3.00
N SER A 54 3.09 -0.06 -3.68
CA SER A 54 4.31 -0.48 -4.39
C SER A 54 5.37 -1.01 -3.40
N GLN A 55 6.08 -2.04 -3.82
CA GLN A 55 7.17 -2.63 -3.04
C GLN A 55 8.33 -1.66 -2.81
N GLU A 56 8.50 -0.65 -3.66
CA GLU A 56 9.48 0.42 -3.44
C GLU A 56 9.05 1.33 -2.29
N SER A 57 7.76 1.64 -2.23
CA SER A 57 7.22 2.56 -1.24
C SER A 57 7.19 2.00 0.19
N ILE A 58 7.13 0.68 0.36
CA ILE A 58 7.14 0.05 1.70
C ILE A 58 8.38 0.42 2.52
N ARG A 59 9.49 0.77 1.86
CA ARG A 59 10.75 1.17 2.53
C ARG A 59 10.60 2.49 3.29
N PHE A 60 9.70 3.36 2.85
CA PHE A 60 9.43 4.64 3.51
C PHE A 60 8.39 4.52 4.64
N LEU A 61 7.72 3.36 4.76
CA LEU A 61 6.74 3.09 5.82
C LEU A 61 7.37 2.41 7.05
N ARG A 62 8.55 1.81 6.89
CA ARG A 62 9.32 1.34 8.05
C ARG A 62 9.88 2.57 8.79
N PRO A 63 9.82 2.59 10.13
CA PRO A 63 10.59 3.56 10.90
C PRO A 63 12.09 3.40 10.65
#